data_AF-A0A843S9G3-F1
#
_entry.id   AF-A0A843S9G3-F1
#
_cell.length_a   1.000
_cell.length_b   1.000
_cell.length_c   1.000
_cell.angle_alpha   90.00
_cell.angle_beta   90.00
_cell.angle_gamma   90.00
#
_symmetry.space_group_name_H-M   'P 1'
#
loop_
_entity.id
_entity.type
_entity.pdbx_description
1 polymer ?
#
loop_
_entity_poly.entity_id
_entity_poly.type
_entity_poly.pdbx_seq_one_letter_code
_entity_poly.pdbx_strand_id
1 'polypeptide(L)'
;MKKFLITAVIAMGIASGTQAQIISSATVIPDANVLINLNNSGLDWVYAGPIGPNEWGPGNIQPATYRAAEGWRVATANEWAMRPLWTDFIVPGNPGGIVSPPAGYNNHAGYIFASEYWGNFYHVDINDYANGYVTDGVNGGPIGGVPETIYVRNTLVVPEPETYGMLIAGLGILAFLARRRKA
;
A
#
# COMPACT_ATOMS: atom_id res chain seq x y z
N MET A 1 47.83 48.85 24.40
CA MET A 1 46.53 48.24 24.76
C MET A 1 45.97 47.54 23.52
N LYS A 2 46.13 46.21 23.44
CA LYS A 2 45.73 45.39 22.28
C LYS A 2 44.22 45.10 22.37
N LYS A 3 43.44 45.54 21.39
CA LYS A 3 42.00 45.23 21.29
C LYS A 3 41.85 43.88 20.59
N PHE A 4 41.36 42.88 21.31
CA PHE A 4 40.96 41.60 20.73
C PHE A 4 39.52 41.72 20.21
N LEU A 5 39.34 41.55 18.90
CA LEU A 5 38.05 41.33 18.27
C LEU A 5 37.81 39.81 18.26
N ILE A 6 36.79 39.36 18.98
CA ILE A 6 36.30 37.97 18.91
C ILE A 6 35.16 37.95 17.90
N THR A 7 35.40 37.32 16.76
CA THR A 7 34.37 37.03 15.75
C THR A 7 33.58 35.80 16.21
N ALA A 8 32.31 35.99 16.57
CA ALA A 8 31.39 34.89 16.83
C ALA A 8 30.91 34.32 15.49
N VAL A 9 31.37 33.13 15.13
CA VAL A 9 30.81 32.36 14.01
C VAL A 9 29.61 31.58 14.54
N ILE A 10 28.40 32.01 14.15
CA ILE A 10 27.18 31.23 14.36
C ILE A 10 27.18 30.13 13.28
N ALA A 11 27.54 28.91 13.66
CA ALA A 11 27.31 27.75 12.81
C ALA A 11 25.80 27.41 12.87
N MET A 12 25.05 27.84 11.85
CA MET A 12 23.72 27.27 11.59
C MET A 12 23.91 25.83 11.12
N GLY A 13 23.79 24.89 12.06
CA GLY A 13 23.65 23.49 11.72
C GLY A 13 22.35 23.29 10.95
N ILE A 14 22.44 22.99 9.66
CA ILE A 14 21.30 22.52 8.87
C ILE A 14 21.03 21.11 9.40
N ALA A 15 20.02 20.96 10.25
CA ALA A 15 19.49 19.65 10.58
C ALA A 15 18.79 19.13 9.32
N SER A 16 19.51 18.39 8.47
CA SER A 16 18.88 17.53 7.49
C SER A 16 18.15 16.43 8.25
N GLY A 17 16.87 16.67 8.58
CA GLY A 17 15.99 15.62 9.03
C GLY A 17 15.97 14.56 7.93
N THR A 18 16.55 13.40 8.20
CA THR A 18 16.44 12.23 7.33
C THR A 18 14.96 11.87 7.24
N GLN A 19 14.28 12.33 6.18
CA GLN A 19 12.93 11.85 5.87
C GLN A 19 13.03 10.33 5.62
N ALA A 20 12.11 9.57 6.21
CA ALA A 20 12.02 8.14 5.97
C ALA A 20 11.98 7.87 4.46
N GLN A 21 12.79 6.93 4.00
CA GLN A 21 12.89 6.60 2.59
C GLN A 21 11.68 5.76 2.17
N ILE A 22 11.04 6.15 1.08
CA ILE A 22 9.94 5.39 0.47
C ILE A 22 10.51 4.05 -0.01
N ILE A 23 9.80 2.95 0.26
CA ILE A 23 10.13 1.66 -0.35
C ILE A 23 9.89 1.76 -1.85
N SER A 24 10.92 1.48 -2.64
CA SER A 24 10.91 1.60 -4.10
C SER A 24 9.71 0.90 -4.74
N SER A 25 9.11 1.51 -5.76
CA SER A 25 8.04 0.91 -6.57
C SER A 25 8.46 -0.35 -7.33
N ALA A 26 9.77 -0.65 -7.40
CA ALA A 26 10.28 -1.92 -7.92
C ALA A 26 10.16 -3.07 -6.89
N THR A 27 9.94 -2.77 -5.61
CA THR A 27 9.73 -3.78 -4.56
C THR A 27 8.24 -4.04 -4.43
N VAL A 28 7.81 -5.27 -4.72
CA VAL A 28 6.41 -5.70 -4.64
C VAL A 28 5.87 -5.53 -3.21
N ILE A 29 4.64 -5.05 -3.09
CA ILE A 29 3.93 -4.99 -1.80
C ILE A 29 3.60 -6.43 -1.37
N PRO A 30 3.99 -6.88 -0.16
CA PRO A 30 3.63 -8.21 0.33
C PRO A 30 2.11 -8.39 0.40
N ASP A 31 1.61 -9.57 0.02
CA ASP A 31 0.17 -9.86 0.06
C ASP A 31 -0.43 -9.72 1.49
N ALA A 32 0.38 -9.93 2.53
CA ALA A 32 -0.03 -9.71 3.93
C ALA A 32 -0.42 -8.25 4.24
N ASN A 33 0.00 -7.31 3.39
CA ASN A 33 -0.26 -5.88 3.51
C ASN A 33 -1.36 -5.40 2.54
N VAL A 34 -2.07 -6.33 1.91
CA VAL A 34 -3.09 -6.07 0.89
C VAL A 34 -4.36 -6.88 1.22
N LEU A 35 -5.53 -6.27 1.02
CA LEU A 35 -6.79 -7.00 1.02
C LEU A 35 -6.97 -7.70 -0.33
N ILE A 36 -6.60 -8.98 -0.40
CA ILE A 36 -6.67 -9.77 -1.63
C ILE A 36 -8.11 -10.21 -1.90
N ASN A 37 -8.58 -9.95 -3.11
CA ASN A 37 -9.88 -10.39 -3.64
C ASN A 37 -11.05 -10.17 -2.66
N LEU A 38 -11.14 -8.96 -2.10
CA LEU A 38 -12.11 -8.63 -1.07
C LEU A 38 -13.53 -8.99 -1.55
N ASN A 39 -14.26 -9.77 -0.74
CA ASN A 39 -15.62 -10.24 -1.04
C ASN A 39 -15.77 -10.92 -2.41
N ASN A 40 -14.73 -11.61 -2.90
CA ASN A 40 -14.71 -12.27 -4.21
C ASN A 40 -14.98 -11.31 -5.39
N SER A 41 -14.66 -10.02 -5.22
CA SER A 41 -14.92 -8.98 -6.22
C SER A 41 -13.99 -9.03 -7.44
N GLY A 42 -12.89 -9.78 -7.36
CA GLY A 42 -11.80 -9.71 -8.33
C GLY A 42 -10.93 -8.46 -8.18
N LEU A 43 -11.05 -7.75 -7.06
CA LEU A 43 -10.28 -6.55 -6.74
C LEU A 43 -9.47 -6.74 -5.46
N ASP A 44 -8.22 -6.30 -5.51
CA ASP A 44 -7.38 -6.14 -4.34
C ASP A 44 -7.38 -4.67 -3.92
N TRP A 45 -7.39 -4.42 -2.61
CA TRP A 45 -7.35 -3.07 -2.04
C TRP A 45 -6.15 -2.89 -1.12
N VAL A 46 -5.52 -1.73 -1.20
CA VAL A 46 -4.39 -1.36 -0.34
C VAL A 46 -4.69 -0.08 0.42
N TYR A 47 -4.31 -0.07 1.69
CA TYR A 47 -4.27 1.13 2.52
C TYR A 47 -2.92 1.81 2.34
N ALA A 48 -2.92 2.92 1.60
CA ALA A 48 -1.71 3.56 1.09
C ALA A 48 -1.14 4.65 2.01
N GLY A 49 -1.90 5.20 2.94
CA GLY A 49 -1.35 6.09 3.98
C GLY A 49 -2.33 7.11 4.55
N PRO A 50 -1.85 7.94 5.50
CA PRO A 50 -2.69 8.77 6.36
C PRO A 50 -3.07 10.14 5.78
N ILE A 51 -2.78 10.38 4.49
CA ILE A 51 -3.08 11.64 3.82
C ILE A 51 -3.34 11.40 2.33
N GLY A 52 -3.94 12.40 1.67
CA GLY A 52 -4.08 12.41 0.21
C GLY A 52 -2.76 12.73 -0.53
N PRO A 53 -2.57 12.25 -1.78
CA PRO A 53 -1.45 12.65 -2.63
C PRO A 53 -1.34 14.17 -2.77
N ASN A 54 -0.14 14.69 -2.50
CA ASN A 54 0.20 16.12 -2.56
C ASN A 54 -0.54 17.03 -1.56
N GLU A 55 -1.21 16.50 -0.54
CA GLU A 55 -1.98 17.32 0.41
C GLU A 55 -1.13 18.40 1.09
N TRP A 56 0.09 18.05 1.53
CA TRP A 56 1.06 19.00 2.11
C TRP A 56 2.27 19.24 1.20
N GLY A 57 2.06 19.12 -0.12
CA GLY A 57 3.09 19.26 -1.14
C GLY A 57 3.70 17.94 -1.62
N PRO A 58 4.61 18.01 -2.61
CA PRO A 58 5.16 16.83 -3.28
C PRO A 58 5.98 15.95 -2.33
N GLY A 59 5.82 14.63 -2.46
CA GLY A 59 6.72 13.64 -1.82
C GLY A 59 6.25 13.07 -0.48
N ASN A 60 5.10 13.51 0.05
CA ASN A 60 4.56 12.96 1.31
C ASN A 60 3.94 11.57 1.10
N ILE A 61 3.02 11.46 0.13
CA ILE A 61 2.50 10.20 -0.38
C ILE A 61 2.42 10.30 -1.91
N GLN A 62 2.80 9.23 -2.59
CA GLN A 62 2.81 9.10 -4.04
C GLN A 62 1.41 8.77 -4.55
N PRO A 63 1.00 9.28 -5.73
CA PRO A 63 -0.26 8.88 -6.36
C PRO A 63 -0.22 7.42 -6.80
N ALA A 64 -1.38 6.81 -7.04
CA ALA A 64 -1.50 5.42 -7.50
C ALA A 64 -0.57 5.07 -8.70
N THR A 65 -0.37 6.03 -9.61
CA THR A 65 0.46 5.87 -10.80
C THR A 65 1.92 5.55 -10.51
N TYR A 66 2.42 5.86 -9.30
CA TYR A 66 3.78 5.52 -8.89
C TYR A 66 4.04 4.00 -8.86
N ARG A 67 3.00 3.17 -8.63
CA ARG A 67 3.09 1.69 -8.73
C ARG A 67 2.14 1.11 -9.77
N ALA A 68 1.88 1.83 -10.85
CA ALA A 68 1.06 1.32 -11.96
C ALA A 68 1.59 0.01 -12.56
N ALA A 69 2.90 -0.27 -12.45
CA ALA A 69 3.52 -1.52 -12.90
C ALA A 69 2.99 -2.77 -12.16
N GLU A 70 2.53 -2.61 -10.91
CA GLU A 70 1.86 -3.67 -10.14
C GLU A 70 0.34 -3.70 -10.37
N GLY A 71 -0.18 -2.82 -11.23
CA GLY A 71 -1.60 -2.70 -11.54
C GLY A 71 -2.37 -1.77 -10.60
N TRP A 72 -1.71 -1.11 -9.65
CA TRP A 72 -2.35 -0.14 -8.74
C TRP A 72 -2.88 1.08 -9.50
N ARG A 73 -4.10 1.48 -9.16
CA ARG A 73 -4.83 2.58 -9.77
C ARG A 73 -5.85 3.16 -8.80
N VAL A 74 -6.41 4.30 -9.18
CA VAL A 74 -7.63 4.83 -8.57
C VAL A 74 -8.83 3.95 -8.95
N ALA A 75 -9.83 3.94 -8.09
CA ALA A 75 -11.07 3.20 -8.33
C ALA A 75 -11.95 3.93 -9.35
N THR A 76 -12.72 3.16 -10.11
CA THR A 76 -13.91 3.70 -10.78
C THR A 76 -14.98 4.03 -9.74
N ALA A 77 -15.97 4.85 -10.09
CA ALA A 77 -17.07 5.18 -9.17
C ALA A 77 -17.82 3.95 -8.64
N ASN A 78 -17.99 2.91 -9.48
CA ASN A 78 -18.63 1.66 -9.08
C ASN A 78 -17.75 0.86 -8.11
N GLU A 79 -16.45 0.78 -8.37
CA GLU A 79 -15.51 0.12 -7.45
C GLU A 79 -15.41 0.86 -6.12
N TRP A 80 -15.43 2.19 -6.15
CA TRP A 80 -15.43 3.03 -4.94
C TRP A 80 -16.66 2.83 -4.06
N ALA A 81 -17.82 2.56 -4.67
CA ALA A 81 -19.03 2.20 -3.94
C ALA A 81 -18.91 0.83 -3.23
N MET A 82 -18.00 -0.03 -3.69
CA MET A 82 -17.67 -1.34 -3.12
C MET A 82 -16.38 -1.32 -2.30
N ARG A 83 -15.81 -0.14 -2.01
CA ARG A 83 -14.54 -0.02 -1.29
C ARG A 83 -14.62 -0.69 0.10
N PRO A 84 -13.47 -1.09 0.66
CA PRO A 84 -13.43 -1.68 1.99
C PRO A 84 -13.98 -0.74 3.05
N LEU A 85 -14.42 -1.30 4.16
CA LEU A 85 -14.60 -0.58 5.42
C LEU A 85 -13.25 -0.56 6.17
N TRP A 86 -13.08 0.38 7.09
CA TRP A 86 -11.88 0.42 7.94
C TRP A 86 -11.67 -0.90 8.71
N THR A 87 -12.76 -1.60 9.04
CA THR A 87 -12.73 -2.90 9.72
C THR A 87 -12.17 -4.02 8.86
N ASP A 88 -12.27 -3.92 7.53
CA ASP A 88 -11.75 -4.94 6.63
C ASP A 88 -10.22 -4.97 6.66
N PHE A 89 -9.58 -3.86 7.03
CA PHE A 89 -8.14 -3.76 7.22
C PHE A 89 -7.66 -4.31 8.57
N ILE A 90 -8.54 -4.80 9.46
CA ILE A 90 -8.08 -5.49 10.67
C ILE A 90 -7.48 -6.83 10.26
N VAL A 91 -6.29 -7.14 10.78
CA VAL A 91 -5.64 -8.44 10.52
C VAL A 91 -6.58 -9.60 10.90
N PRO A 92 -6.71 -10.64 10.07
CA PRO A 92 -7.60 -11.77 10.33
C PRO A 92 -7.44 -12.36 11.73
N GLY A 93 -8.57 -12.63 12.38
CA GLY A 93 -8.62 -13.09 13.77
C GLY A 93 -8.53 -11.97 14.82
N ASN A 94 -8.34 -10.71 14.41
CA ASN A 94 -8.27 -9.54 15.29
C ASN A 94 -7.36 -9.80 16.52
N PRO A 95 -6.06 -10.08 16.31
CA PRO A 95 -5.16 -10.52 17.38
C PRO A 95 -5.00 -9.48 18.51
N GLY A 96 -5.25 -8.20 18.21
CA GLY A 96 -5.21 -7.12 19.20
C GLY A 96 -6.51 -6.90 19.98
N GLY A 97 -7.58 -7.67 19.71
CA GLY A 97 -8.89 -7.43 20.31
C GLY A 97 -9.40 -6.01 20.05
N ILE A 98 -9.14 -5.50 18.85
CA ILE A 98 -9.44 -4.13 18.45
C ILE A 98 -10.97 -3.94 18.47
N VAL A 99 -11.43 -3.01 19.30
CA VAL A 99 -12.85 -2.64 19.46
C VAL A 99 -13.12 -1.17 19.09
N SER A 100 -12.07 -0.40 18.82
CA SER A 100 -12.15 1.01 18.43
C SER A 100 -11.01 1.37 17.47
N PRO A 101 -11.24 2.25 16.49
CA PRO A 101 -10.22 2.66 15.52
C PRO A 101 -9.23 3.67 16.14
N PRO A 102 -7.92 3.35 16.22
CA PRO A 102 -6.92 4.27 16.75
C PRO A 102 -6.36 5.22 15.68
N ALA A 103 -5.83 6.35 16.12
CA ALA A 103 -4.97 7.24 15.32
C ALA A 103 -3.50 6.81 15.41
N GLY A 104 -2.71 7.12 14.39
CA GLY A 104 -1.27 6.98 14.33
C GLY A 104 -0.79 5.53 14.40
N TYR A 105 -1.59 4.59 13.89
CA TYR A 105 -1.32 3.17 14.05
C TYR A 105 -0.24 2.68 13.10
N ASN A 106 0.79 2.03 13.63
CA ASN A 106 2.01 1.67 12.88
C ASN A 106 2.43 0.19 13.02
N ASN A 107 1.57 -0.66 13.58
CA ASN A 107 1.91 -2.05 13.85
C ASN A 107 1.18 -3.00 12.91
N HIS A 108 1.85 -3.52 11.88
CA HIS A 108 1.29 -4.48 10.92
C HIS A 108 0.68 -5.76 11.55
N ALA A 109 0.89 -6.02 12.86
CA ALA A 109 0.22 -7.12 13.57
C ALA A 109 -1.28 -6.91 13.81
N GLY A 110 -1.79 -5.67 13.80
CA GLY A 110 -3.22 -5.40 14.04
C GLY A 110 -3.98 -4.87 12.83
N TYR A 111 -3.32 -4.17 11.91
CA TYR A 111 -3.92 -3.66 10.69
C TYR A 111 -3.05 -3.97 9.46
N ILE A 112 -3.74 -4.20 8.34
CA ILE A 112 -3.20 -4.41 7.00
C ILE A 112 -3.03 -3.04 6.35
N PHE A 113 -1.79 -2.60 6.09
CA PHE A 113 -1.52 -1.35 5.38
C PHE A 113 -0.16 -1.38 4.67
N ALA A 114 0.11 -0.38 3.83
CA ALA A 114 1.35 -0.28 3.05
C ALA A 114 1.85 1.17 2.90
N SER A 115 1.69 2.00 3.93
CA SER A 115 2.10 3.42 3.93
C SER A 115 3.55 3.63 3.48
N GLU A 116 4.43 2.75 3.91
CA GLU A 116 5.88 2.80 3.62
C GLU A 116 6.19 2.56 2.14
N TYR A 117 5.26 1.98 1.40
CA TYR A 117 5.38 1.68 -0.03
C TYR A 117 4.93 2.84 -0.91
N TRP A 118 4.25 3.84 -0.33
CA TRP A 118 3.70 4.99 -1.03
C TRP A 118 4.25 6.32 -0.53
N GLY A 119 4.81 6.40 0.67
CA GLY A 119 5.25 7.67 1.22
C GLY A 119 6.34 7.53 2.27
N ASN A 120 6.65 8.64 2.91
CA ASN A 120 7.56 8.70 4.05
C ASN A 120 6.82 8.45 5.40
N PHE A 121 5.62 7.88 5.34
CA PHE A 121 4.81 7.50 6.49
C PHE A 121 4.96 6.01 6.79
N TYR A 122 4.89 5.66 8.08
CA TYR A 122 4.93 4.29 8.60
C TYR A 122 3.70 3.99 9.46
N HIS A 123 2.64 4.77 9.31
CA HIS A 123 1.40 4.64 10.05
C HIS A 123 0.19 4.96 9.17
N VAL A 124 -0.99 4.73 9.72
CA VAL A 124 -2.31 5.09 9.21
C VAL A 124 -3.17 5.63 10.35
N ASP A 125 -4.11 6.53 10.04
CA ASP A 125 -5.04 7.10 11.01
C ASP A 125 -6.42 6.43 10.82
N ILE A 126 -6.56 5.20 11.33
CA ILE A 126 -7.75 4.37 11.10
C ILE A 126 -9.04 5.06 11.56
N ASN A 127 -8.97 5.92 12.60
CA ASN A 127 -10.10 6.74 13.03
C ASN A 127 -10.64 7.64 11.91
N ASP A 128 -9.79 8.15 11.04
CA ASP A 128 -10.20 9.07 9.97
C ASP A 128 -10.95 8.31 8.88
N TYR A 129 -10.48 7.11 8.51
CA TYR A 129 -11.28 6.20 7.69
C TYR A 129 -12.63 5.91 8.36
N ALA A 130 -12.63 5.56 9.65
CA ALA A 130 -13.87 5.26 10.38
C ALA A 130 -14.86 6.44 10.42
N ASN A 131 -14.34 7.68 10.39
CA ASN A 131 -15.13 8.91 10.30
C ASN A 131 -15.54 9.28 8.86
N GLY A 132 -15.11 8.50 7.86
CA GLY A 132 -15.43 8.71 6.44
C GLY A 132 -14.44 9.61 5.69
N TYR A 133 -13.33 9.99 6.32
CA TYR A 133 -12.23 10.69 5.67
C TYR A 133 -11.36 9.69 4.94
N VAL A 134 -11.82 9.27 3.75
CA VAL A 134 -11.11 8.32 2.89
C VAL A 134 -11.14 8.81 1.44
N THR A 135 -10.02 8.64 0.72
CA THR A 135 -9.86 9.06 -0.68
C THR A 135 -8.97 8.07 -1.46
N ASP A 136 -9.00 8.17 -2.79
CA ASP A 136 -7.93 7.64 -3.67
C ASP A 136 -7.29 8.78 -4.50
N GLY A 137 -7.52 10.04 -4.09
CA GLY A 137 -7.13 11.24 -4.84
C GLY A 137 -8.08 11.63 -5.98
N VAL A 138 -9.13 10.84 -6.26
CA VAL A 138 -10.16 11.13 -7.27
C VAL A 138 -11.57 11.04 -6.66
N ASN A 139 -11.82 9.94 -5.94
CA ASN A 139 -13.05 9.63 -5.23
C ASN A 139 -12.89 9.94 -3.73
N GLY A 140 -14.00 10.15 -3.02
CA GLY A 140 -14.04 10.20 -1.56
C GLY A 140 -14.13 11.59 -0.91
N GLY A 141 -13.74 11.64 0.37
CA GLY A 141 -13.78 12.83 1.23
C GLY A 141 -12.86 13.97 0.74
N PRO A 142 -12.99 15.19 1.31
CA PRO A 142 -12.26 16.34 0.82
C PRO A 142 -10.74 16.11 0.87
N ILE A 143 -10.03 16.53 -0.17
CA ILE A 143 -8.54 16.50 -0.28
C ILE A 143 -7.87 17.44 0.75
N GLY A 144 -8.64 18.07 1.64
CA GLY A 144 -8.14 18.76 2.81
C GLY A 144 -8.81 18.20 4.06
N GLY A 145 -8.01 17.75 5.02
CA GLY A 145 -8.50 17.24 6.30
C GLY A 145 -7.89 15.91 6.73
N VAL A 146 -6.72 15.54 6.20
CA VAL A 146 -6.01 14.29 6.57
C VAL A 146 -6.84 13.05 6.21
N PRO A 147 -7.32 12.88 4.96
CA PRO A 147 -8.02 11.67 4.56
C PRO A 147 -7.07 10.49 4.38
N GLU A 148 -7.57 9.32 4.74
CA GLU A 148 -6.90 8.05 4.52
C GLU A 148 -6.92 7.68 3.04
N THR A 149 -5.77 7.37 2.46
CA THR A 149 -5.67 7.02 1.04
C THR A 149 -5.72 5.51 0.84
N ILE A 150 -6.58 5.07 -0.08
CA ILE A 150 -6.63 3.69 -0.55
C ILE A 150 -6.50 3.61 -2.07
N TYR A 151 -5.96 2.50 -2.57
CA TYR A 151 -5.90 2.20 -4.00
C TYR A 151 -6.41 0.80 -4.30
N VAL A 152 -6.73 0.56 -5.57
CA VAL A 152 -7.27 -0.71 -6.04
C VAL A 152 -6.41 -1.26 -7.19
N ARG A 153 -6.37 -2.58 -7.32
CA ARG A 153 -5.92 -3.29 -8.54
C ARG A 153 -6.84 -4.47 -8.81
N ASN A 154 -6.77 -5.01 -10.02
CA ASN A 154 -7.41 -6.31 -10.29
C ASN A 154 -6.63 -7.39 -9.54
N THR A 155 -7.34 -8.35 -8.93
CA THR A 155 -6.70 -9.49 -8.29
C THR A 155 -5.80 -10.22 -9.28
N LEU A 156 -4.54 -10.38 -8.89
CA LEU A 156 -3.58 -11.13 -9.68
C LEU A 156 -3.95 -12.61 -9.59
N VAL A 157 -4.29 -13.23 -10.73
CA VAL A 157 -4.54 -14.67 -10.79
C VAL A 157 -3.18 -15.36 -10.72
N VAL A 158 -2.78 -15.78 -9.51
CA VAL A 158 -1.61 -16.65 -9.32
C VAL A 158 -2.10 -18.09 -9.51
N PRO A 159 -1.61 -18.83 -10.54
CA PRO A 159 -1.94 -20.25 -10.65
C PRO A 159 -1.42 -20.98 -9.42
N GLU A 160 -2.27 -21.79 -8.80
CA GLU A 160 -1.87 -22.63 -7.67
C GLU A 160 -0.67 -23.52 -8.06
N PRO A 161 0.26 -23.83 -7.13
CA PRO A 161 1.43 -24.69 -7.41
C PRO A 161 1.07 -26.00 -8.13
N GLU A 162 -0.08 -26.59 -7.80
CA GLU A 162 -0.61 -27.81 -8.41
C GLU A 162 -0.95 -27.61 -9.89
N THR A 163 -1.34 -26.40 -10.30
CA THR A 163 -1.60 -26.05 -11.71
C THR A 163 -0.34 -26.22 -12.55
N TYR A 164 0.81 -25.81 -12.03
CA TYR A 164 2.09 -26.04 -12.71
C TYR A 164 2.45 -27.53 -12.74
N GLY A 165 2.17 -28.27 -11.67
CA GLY A 165 2.32 -29.72 -11.63
C GLY A 165 1.49 -30.44 -12.71
N MET A 166 0.22 -30.06 -12.85
CA MET A 166 -0.70 -30.60 -13.86
C MET A 166 -0.28 -30.22 -15.28
N LEU A 167 0.21 -28.99 -15.49
CA LEU A 167 0.75 -28.55 -16.77
C LEU A 167 1.96 -29.40 -17.18
N ILE A 168 2.92 -29.59 -16.27
CA ILE A 168 4.11 -30.42 -16.51
C ILE A 168 3.72 -31.87 -16.78
N ALA A 169 2.80 -32.44 -15.99
CA ALA A 169 2.30 -33.79 -16.19
C ALA A 169 1.64 -33.94 -17.57
N GLY A 170 0.77 -33.00 -17.96
CA GLY A 170 0.14 -32.96 -19.27
C GLY A 170 1.15 -32.89 -20.42
N LEU A 171 2.14 -32.00 -20.32
CA LEU A 171 3.22 -31.88 -21.30
C LEU A 171 4.08 -33.16 -21.37
N GLY A 172 4.32 -33.81 -20.23
CA GLY A 172 5.03 -35.10 -20.16
C GLY A 172 4.29 -36.23 -20.89
N ILE A 173 2.96 -36.32 -20.71
CA ILE A 173 2.12 -37.28 -21.43
C ILE A 173 2.16 -37.01 -22.93
N LEU A 174 2.03 -35.75 -23.34
CA LEU A 174 2.08 -35.37 -24.77
C LEU A 174 3.43 -35.72 -25.39
N ALA A 175 4.54 -35.43 -24.71
CA ALA A 175 5.88 -35.78 -25.17
C ALA A 175 6.08 -37.30 -25.28
N PHE A 176 5.57 -38.07 -24.33
CA PHE A 176 5.60 -39.54 -24.37
C PHE A 176 4.82 -40.10 -25.56
N LEU A 177 3.60 -39.62 -25.79
CA LEU A 177 2.78 -40.04 -26.93
C LEU A 177 3.41 -39.65 -28.27
N ALA A 178 4.01 -38.45 -28.36
CA ALA A 178 4.74 -38.02 -29.54
C ALA A 178 5.97 -38.90 -29.83
N ARG A 179 6.70 -39.35 -28.81
CA ARG A 179 7.82 -40.28 -28.96
C ARG A 179 7.36 -41.64 -29.50
N ARG A 180 6.23 -42.16 -29.01
CA ARG A 180 5.68 -43.45 -29.47
C ARG A 180 5.23 -43.45 -30.93
N ARG A 181 4.91 -42.28 -31.51
CA ARG A 181 4.51 -42.16 -32.92
C ARG A 181 5.70 -42.12 -33.90
N LYS A 182 6.93 -41.92 -33.40
CA LYS A 182 8.16 -41.92 -34.20
C LYS A 182 8.93 -43.24 -34.16
N ALA A 183 8.53 -44.18 -33.30
CA ALA A 183 9.11 -45.52 -33.20
C ALA A 183 8.30 -46.52 -34.03
#